data_AF-A0A8T4RV50-F1
#
_entry.id   AF-A0A8T4RV50-F1
#
_cell.length_a   1.000
_cell.length_b   1.000
_cell.length_c   1.000
_cell.angle_alpha   90.00
_cell.angle_beta   90.00
_cell.angle_gamma   90.00
#
_symmetry.space_group_name_H-M   'P 1'
#
loop_
_entity.id
_entity.type
_entity.pdbx_description
1 polymer ?
#
loop_
_entity_poly.entity_id
_entity_poly.type
_entity_poly.pdbx_seq_one_letter_code
_entity_poly.pdbx_strand_id
1 'polypeptide(L)'
;MKRNNRLEFLRKRVLNKEIGSRKKHSKPIELIVKTEFKKRDWLAKELGRVGKVTRVFSAIPYLSFLCDAADAYDLNQVFRRLADDRAYKSIAAAISVIDVSNTFSIPSITKNANRGKSSELWNLGDIGAYEAQRIALGEGVKVAIIDTGVDYNHPEVSGSFGSVRGYDFVRNVSDPMDFNGHGTHVAGIALGRNYGIARASVVYAVRVLDEAGMGSEADTIAGMDWADKQDADVVNLSLGSPYASAALEDMCYYLANKGTLIVAAAGNSGFGPNYPAAFGEPVIAVAAVDEQNRHAGFSNVYETNDISAPGVDIVSSYNGGYASLSGTSMAAPHVTGSLALVLSALKSNRDLGALMEDTAQNLEEGSFPERDVYGAGLLRVDLMAKAVVENRMKSPFHSYGRKVVNVLKGEVVNVLKGEVVNVLKEVLWGE
;
A
#
# COMPACT_ATOMS: atom_id res chain seq x y z
N MET A 1 -0.28 -29.97 -29.63
CA MET A 1 0.96 -29.17 -29.71
C MET A 1 1.21 -28.54 -28.34
N LYS A 2 2.28 -28.93 -27.65
CA LYS A 2 2.64 -28.52 -26.29
C LYS A 2 2.78 -26.99 -26.21
N ARG A 3 1.93 -26.31 -25.42
CA ARG A 3 2.08 -24.88 -25.11
C ARG A 3 2.93 -24.73 -23.85
N ASN A 4 4.13 -24.21 -24.05
CA ASN A 4 5.14 -23.90 -23.04
C ASN A 4 4.65 -22.88 -22.01
N ASN A 5 4.88 -23.22 -20.73
CA ASN A 5 5.26 -22.36 -19.60
C ASN A 5 5.11 -20.84 -19.79
N ARG A 6 4.09 -20.24 -19.17
CA ARG A 6 4.04 -18.80 -18.89
C ARG A 6 3.25 -18.50 -17.63
N LEU A 7 3.89 -18.82 -16.50
CA LEU A 7 3.89 -18.10 -15.22
C LEU A 7 4.85 -18.91 -14.34
N GLU A 8 6.14 -18.83 -14.73
CA GLU A 8 7.22 -19.33 -13.88
C GLU A 8 7.19 -18.52 -12.59
N PHE A 9 6.83 -19.20 -11.50
CA PHE A 9 7.35 -19.01 -10.15
C PHE A 9 8.33 -17.83 -10.06
N LEU A 10 7.94 -16.78 -9.35
CA LEU A 10 8.93 -15.89 -8.74
C LEU A 10 9.95 -16.80 -8.02
N ARG A 11 11.18 -16.64 -8.48
CA ARG A 11 12.08 -17.72 -8.88
C ARG A 11 12.34 -18.71 -7.76
N LYS A 12 12.25 -20.01 -8.05
CA LYS A 12 12.94 -21.07 -7.29
C LYS A 12 14.41 -20.71 -7.00
N ARG A 13 15.06 -19.93 -7.88
CA ARG A 13 16.40 -19.32 -7.65
C ARG A 13 16.44 -18.19 -6.63
N VAL A 14 15.44 -17.32 -6.54
CA VAL A 14 15.37 -16.23 -5.53
C VAL A 14 15.05 -16.83 -4.18
N LEU A 15 14.06 -17.72 -4.10
CA LEU A 15 13.77 -18.53 -2.92
C LEU A 15 15.04 -19.26 -2.46
N ASN A 16 15.72 -19.99 -3.35
CA ASN A 16 16.96 -20.71 -3.00
C ASN A 16 18.14 -19.78 -2.66
N LYS A 17 18.23 -18.57 -3.23
CA LYS A 17 19.30 -17.59 -2.96
C LYS A 17 19.09 -16.89 -1.62
N GLU A 18 17.86 -16.47 -1.32
CA GLU A 18 17.48 -15.86 -0.03
C GLU A 18 17.53 -16.89 1.11
N ILE A 19 17.02 -18.09 0.87
CA ILE A 19 17.14 -19.17 1.84
C ILE A 19 18.62 -19.58 2.02
N GLY A 20 19.40 -19.57 0.94
CA GLY A 20 20.84 -19.86 0.96
C GLY A 20 21.66 -18.85 1.76
N SER A 21 21.33 -17.56 1.72
CA SER A 21 22.01 -16.53 2.54
C SER A 21 21.59 -16.60 4.01
N ARG A 22 20.32 -16.92 4.30
CA ARG A 22 19.77 -17.05 5.67
C ARG A 22 20.21 -18.33 6.40
N LYS A 23 20.65 -19.37 5.68
CA LYS A 23 21.26 -20.60 6.24
C LYS A 23 22.44 -20.33 7.20
N LYS A 24 23.17 -19.22 7.03
CA LYS A 24 24.31 -18.87 7.89
C LYS A 24 23.93 -18.44 9.32
N HIS A 25 22.66 -18.17 9.60
CA HIS A 25 22.25 -17.49 10.83
C HIS A 25 21.19 -18.22 11.68
N SER A 26 20.73 -19.42 11.27
CA SER A 26 19.71 -20.21 11.99
C SER A 26 18.43 -19.44 12.37
N LYS A 27 18.06 -18.41 11.60
CA LYS A 27 16.84 -17.63 11.84
C LYS A 27 15.65 -18.29 11.13
N PRO A 28 14.47 -18.34 11.76
CA PRO A 28 13.23 -18.72 11.09
C PRO A 28 12.98 -17.87 9.84
N ILE A 29 12.38 -18.48 8.83
CA ILE A 29 11.94 -17.85 7.58
C ILE A 29 10.42 -17.82 7.59
N GLU A 30 9.85 -16.65 7.37
CA GLU A 30 8.43 -16.49 7.17
C GLU A 30 8.09 -16.62 5.68
N LEU A 31 7.13 -17.49 5.39
CA LEU A 31 6.61 -17.75 4.06
C LEU A 31 5.17 -17.26 3.97
N ILE A 32 4.77 -16.76 2.81
CA ILE A 32 3.40 -16.40 2.50
C ILE A 32 2.88 -17.39 1.45
N VAL A 33 1.79 -18.07 1.77
CA VAL A 33 1.32 -19.26 1.05
C VAL A 33 -0.08 -19.02 0.51
N LYS A 34 -0.24 -19.15 -0.82
CA LYS A 34 -1.54 -19.07 -1.50
C LYS A 34 -2.25 -20.41 -1.47
N THR A 35 -3.54 -20.35 -1.22
CA THR A 35 -4.46 -21.49 -1.27
C THR A 35 -5.81 -21.10 -1.86
N GLU A 36 -6.80 -21.98 -1.81
CA GLU A 36 -8.19 -21.66 -2.11
C GLU A 36 -8.89 -21.18 -0.83
N PHE A 37 -9.76 -20.18 -0.92
CA PHE A 37 -10.54 -19.69 0.23
C PHE A 37 -11.21 -20.82 1.04
N LYS A 38 -11.82 -21.80 0.35
CA LYS A 38 -12.51 -22.95 0.98
C LYS A 38 -11.57 -23.89 1.76
N LYS A 39 -10.28 -23.87 1.44
CA LYS A 39 -9.26 -24.74 2.07
C LYS A 39 -8.38 -23.99 3.05
N ARG A 40 -8.49 -22.66 3.15
CA ARG A 40 -7.59 -21.80 3.93
C ARG A 40 -7.52 -22.20 5.41
N ASP A 41 -8.66 -22.32 6.08
CA ASP A 41 -8.70 -22.61 7.52
C ASP A 41 -8.24 -24.04 7.82
N TRP A 42 -8.62 -24.98 6.95
CA TRP A 42 -8.12 -26.35 7.01
C TRP A 42 -6.60 -26.40 6.85
N LEU A 43 -6.06 -25.72 5.83
CA LEU A 43 -4.63 -25.68 5.56
C LEU A 43 -3.86 -25.01 6.70
N ALA A 44 -4.39 -23.91 7.27
CA ALA A 44 -3.80 -23.26 8.43
C ALA A 44 -3.72 -24.21 9.63
N LYS A 45 -4.78 -24.99 9.89
CA LYS A 45 -4.79 -26.00 10.97
C LYS A 45 -3.76 -27.10 10.73
N GLU A 46 -3.63 -27.58 9.49
CA GLU A 46 -2.65 -28.61 9.12
C GLU A 46 -1.21 -28.10 9.23
N LEU A 47 -0.92 -26.92 8.68
CA LEU A 47 0.41 -26.29 8.79
C LEU A 47 0.76 -25.97 10.24
N GLY A 48 -0.22 -25.59 11.06
CA GLY A 48 -0.05 -25.35 12.50
C GLY A 48 0.43 -26.57 13.30
N ARG A 49 0.36 -27.79 12.75
CA ARG A 49 0.92 -29.01 13.36
C ARG A 49 2.42 -29.14 13.10
N VAL A 50 2.93 -28.47 12.08
CA VAL A 50 4.32 -28.60 11.57
C VAL A 50 5.17 -27.38 11.92
N GLY A 51 4.55 -26.20 12.00
CA GLY A 51 5.22 -24.97 12.40
C GLY A 51 4.21 -23.92 12.87
N LYS A 52 4.62 -22.64 12.88
CA LYS A 52 3.79 -21.56 13.41
C LYS A 52 3.14 -20.78 12.27
N VAL A 53 1.83 -20.94 12.09
CA VAL A 53 1.03 -20.02 11.29
C VAL A 53 1.01 -18.66 12.01
N THR A 54 1.54 -17.61 11.38
CA THR A 54 1.62 -16.27 11.97
C THR A 54 0.39 -15.44 11.66
N ARG A 55 -0.19 -15.58 10.45
CA ARG A 55 -1.39 -14.87 10.01
C ARG A 55 -2.25 -15.77 9.14
N VAL A 56 -3.56 -15.59 9.23
CA VAL A 56 -4.53 -16.06 8.24
C VAL A 56 -5.23 -14.81 7.72
N PHE A 57 -4.91 -14.40 6.50
CA PHE A 57 -5.47 -13.19 5.92
C PHE A 57 -6.93 -13.44 5.55
N SER A 58 -7.83 -12.53 5.92
CA SER A 58 -9.26 -12.75 5.72
C SER A 58 -9.72 -12.36 4.31
N ALA A 59 -9.21 -11.24 3.80
CA ALA A 59 -9.53 -10.62 2.52
C ALA A 59 -9.06 -11.44 1.31
N ILE A 60 -7.87 -12.03 1.41
CA ILE A 60 -7.22 -12.79 0.33
C ILE A 60 -6.96 -14.25 0.75
N PRO A 61 -6.84 -15.20 -0.20
CA PRO A 61 -6.74 -16.62 0.14
C PRO A 61 -5.28 -17.02 0.43
N TYR A 62 -4.66 -16.29 1.34
CA TYR A 62 -3.28 -16.49 1.75
C TYR A 62 -3.19 -16.69 3.27
N LEU A 63 -2.10 -17.28 3.72
CA LEU A 63 -1.68 -17.34 5.11
C LEU A 63 -0.17 -17.15 5.20
N SER A 64 0.33 -16.69 6.34
CA SER A 64 1.77 -16.63 6.60
C SER A 64 2.17 -17.70 7.62
N PHE A 65 3.37 -18.25 7.42
CA PHE A 65 3.86 -19.42 8.14
C PHE A 65 5.36 -19.30 8.40
N LEU A 66 5.75 -19.42 9.67
CA LEU A 66 7.15 -19.46 10.11
C LEU A 66 7.67 -20.90 10.13
N CYS A 67 8.83 -21.11 9.52
CA CYS A 67 9.56 -22.38 9.52
C CYS A 67 11.08 -22.16 9.62
N ASP A 68 11.85 -23.18 9.97
CA ASP A 68 13.30 -23.08 10.06
C ASP A 68 13.96 -22.95 8.67
N ALA A 69 15.14 -22.33 8.59
CA ALA A 69 15.82 -22.09 7.31
C ALA A 69 16.25 -23.37 6.57
N ALA A 70 16.63 -24.41 7.32
CA ALA A 70 16.95 -25.73 6.74
C ALA A 70 15.70 -26.40 6.14
N ASP A 71 14.55 -26.08 6.73
CA ASP A 71 13.24 -26.61 6.40
C ASP A 71 12.63 -25.84 5.19
N ALA A 72 12.76 -24.51 5.15
CA ALA A 72 12.35 -23.70 3.99
C ALA A 72 13.10 -24.08 2.69
N TYR A 73 14.41 -24.36 2.78
CA TYR A 73 15.28 -24.70 1.64
C TYR A 73 14.78 -25.93 0.89
N ASP A 74 14.18 -26.81 1.66
CA ASP A 74 13.70 -28.07 1.22
C ASP A 74 12.29 -28.21 1.78
N LEU A 75 11.41 -27.27 1.41
CA LEU A 75 9.97 -27.39 1.66
C LEU A 75 9.52 -28.81 1.30
N ASN A 76 10.06 -29.36 0.22
CA ASN A 76 9.91 -30.78 -0.13
C ASN A 76 10.44 -31.76 0.94
N GLN A 77 11.56 -31.54 1.64
CA GLN A 77 12.00 -32.35 2.79
C GLN A 77 11.31 -32.07 4.13
N VAL A 78 10.87 -30.85 4.47
CA VAL A 78 9.94 -30.62 5.62
C VAL A 78 8.74 -31.50 5.47
N PHE A 79 8.23 -31.47 4.25
CA PHE A 79 7.08 -32.22 3.88
C PHE A 79 7.37 -33.71 3.56
N ARG A 80 8.59 -34.10 3.17
CA ARG A 80 9.00 -35.52 3.04
C ARG A 80 9.46 -36.14 4.36
N ARG A 81 9.80 -35.39 5.40
CA ARG A 81 9.95 -35.97 6.75
C ARG A 81 8.61 -36.50 7.28
N LEU A 82 7.51 -36.13 6.61
CA LEU A 82 6.16 -36.66 6.74
C LEU A 82 5.79 -37.67 5.61
N ALA A 83 6.77 -38.25 4.89
CA ALA A 83 6.59 -38.87 3.56
C ALA A 83 5.64 -40.07 3.45
N ASP A 84 5.17 -40.67 4.53
CA ASP A 84 4.16 -41.74 4.45
C ASP A 84 2.73 -41.25 4.78
N ASP A 85 2.55 -39.96 5.02
CA ASP A 85 1.27 -39.41 5.46
C ASP A 85 0.40 -38.89 4.30
N ARG A 86 -0.83 -39.40 4.22
CA ARG A 86 -1.88 -38.94 3.31
C ARG A 86 -2.15 -37.44 3.49
N ALA A 87 -2.03 -36.92 4.72
CA ALA A 87 -2.21 -35.52 5.05
C ALA A 87 -1.25 -34.61 4.28
N TYR A 88 0.01 -35.03 4.07
CA TYR A 88 0.98 -34.23 3.34
C TYR A 88 0.61 -34.06 1.87
N LYS A 89 0.24 -35.15 1.18
CA LYS A 89 -0.20 -35.07 -0.22
C LYS A 89 -1.37 -34.08 -0.38
N SER A 90 -2.25 -34.03 0.62
CA SER A 90 -3.35 -33.06 0.67
C SER A 90 -2.86 -31.63 0.90
N ILE A 91 -1.87 -31.39 1.77
CA ILE A 91 -1.26 -30.06 1.99
C ILE A 91 -0.60 -29.54 0.71
N ALA A 92 0.27 -30.33 0.08
CA ALA A 92 0.94 -29.95 -1.15
C ALA A 92 -0.04 -29.65 -2.28
N ALA A 93 -1.12 -30.43 -2.39
CA ALA A 93 -2.17 -30.20 -3.38
C ALA A 93 -3.03 -28.95 -3.11
N ALA A 94 -3.01 -28.41 -1.89
CA ALA A 94 -3.77 -27.23 -1.50
C ALA A 94 -2.99 -25.92 -1.63
N ILE A 95 -1.69 -25.98 -1.88
CA ILE A 95 -0.80 -24.82 -2.03
C ILE A 95 -0.56 -24.54 -3.51
N SER A 96 -0.85 -23.31 -3.95
CA SER A 96 -0.64 -22.90 -5.35
C SER A 96 0.56 -21.97 -5.55
N VAL A 97 0.92 -21.17 -4.54
CA VAL A 97 2.05 -20.21 -4.59
C VAL A 97 2.70 -20.14 -3.21
N ILE A 98 4.02 -19.91 -3.18
CA ILE A 98 4.80 -19.66 -1.96
C ILE A 98 5.77 -18.52 -2.23
N ASP A 99 5.66 -17.45 -1.44
CA ASP A 99 6.57 -16.31 -1.42
C ASP A 99 7.37 -16.30 -0.10
N VAL A 100 8.60 -15.78 -0.12
CA VAL A 100 9.30 -15.43 1.13
C VAL A 100 8.80 -14.05 1.56
N SER A 101 8.38 -13.92 2.81
CA SER A 101 7.98 -12.63 3.40
C SER A 101 9.17 -11.65 3.30
N ASN A 102 8.95 -10.56 2.56
CA ASN A 102 9.95 -9.52 2.40
C ASN A 102 10.14 -8.74 3.71
N THR A 103 11.31 -8.14 3.86
CA THR A 103 11.55 -7.14 4.89
C THR A 103 11.11 -5.78 4.37
N PHE A 104 10.26 -5.14 5.15
CA PHE A 104 9.73 -3.81 4.91
C PHE A 104 10.42 -2.83 5.86
N SER A 105 10.65 -1.61 5.37
CA SER A 105 11.24 -0.57 6.19
C SER A 105 10.70 0.79 5.84
N ILE A 106 10.88 1.75 6.75
CA ILE A 106 10.80 3.17 6.43
C ILE A 106 11.90 3.46 5.37
N PRO A 107 11.57 4.03 4.20
CA PRO A 107 12.58 4.51 3.26
C PRO A 107 13.49 5.54 3.94
N SER A 108 14.80 5.54 3.66
CA SER A 108 15.76 6.42 4.31
C SER A 108 15.28 7.88 4.38
N ILE A 109 15.11 8.41 5.60
CA ILE A 109 14.65 9.78 5.85
C ILE A 109 15.77 10.63 6.45
N THR A 110 15.69 11.95 6.23
CA THR A 110 16.58 12.91 6.88
C THR A 110 15.80 13.72 7.90
N LYS A 111 16.32 13.82 9.13
CA LYS A 111 15.76 14.69 10.19
C LYS A 111 16.54 15.99 10.27
N ASN A 112 15.86 17.12 10.05
CA ASN A 112 16.48 18.44 10.04
C ASN A 112 16.15 19.21 11.32
N ALA A 113 17.19 19.65 12.03
CA ALA A 113 17.08 20.13 13.40
C ALA A 113 16.56 21.58 13.56
N ASN A 114 16.32 22.35 12.49
CA ASN A 114 16.26 23.81 12.59
C ASN A 114 15.16 24.54 11.79
N ARG A 115 14.10 23.88 11.32
CA ARG A 115 12.92 24.64 10.84
C ARG A 115 11.93 24.86 11.97
N GLY A 116 11.91 26.09 12.50
CA GLY A 116 10.92 26.54 13.46
C GLY A 116 9.52 26.68 12.85
N LYS A 117 8.50 26.88 13.70
CA LYS A 117 7.12 27.17 13.30
C LYS A 117 7.08 28.42 12.40
N SER A 118 6.85 28.23 11.10
CA SER A 118 6.36 29.29 10.21
C SER A 118 4.88 29.56 10.52
N SER A 119 4.41 30.79 10.34
CA SER A 119 2.97 31.12 10.41
C SER A 119 2.15 30.46 9.30
N GLU A 120 2.82 30.05 8.23
CA GLU A 120 2.23 29.33 7.10
C GLU A 120 3.15 28.17 6.69
N LEU A 121 2.62 26.95 6.72
CA LEU A 121 3.34 25.76 6.26
C LEU A 121 3.40 25.78 4.74
N TRP A 122 4.60 25.93 4.17
CA TRP A 122 4.83 26.04 2.73
C TRP A 122 4.16 24.90 1.96
N ASN A 123 4.26 23.68 2.49
CA ASN A 123 3.74 22.46 1.87
C ASN A 123 2.21 22.47 1.78
N LEU A 124 1.51 23.11 2.73
CA LEU A 124 0.05 23.26 2.65
C LEU A 124 -0.35 24.39 1.70
N GLY A 125 0.41 25.49 1.67
CA GLY A 125 0.16 26.61 0.76
C GLY A 125 0.39 26.24 -0.70
N ASP A 126 1.50 25.56 -1.00
CA ASP A 126 1.93 25.20 -2.35
C ASP A 126 0.95 24.25 -3.05
N ILE A 127 0.35 23.30 -2.31
CA ILE A 127 -0.70 22.40 -2.84
C ILE A 127 -2.12 22.97 -2.75
N GLY A 128 -2.30 24.20 -2.24
CA GLY A 128 -3.61 24.83 -2.07
C GLY A 128 -4.50 24.18 -0.99
N ALA A 129 -3.91 23.57 0.04
CA ALA A 129 -4.67 22.87 1.07
C ALA A 129 -5.54 23.83 1.90
N TYR A 130 -5.08 25.05 2.17
CA TYR A 130 -5.87 26.02 2.95
C TYR A 130 -7.15 26.45 2.22
N GLU A 131 -7.09 26.61 0.90
CA GLU A 131 -8.24 26.88 0.04
C GLU A 131 -9.24 25.72 0.12
N ALA A 132 -8.75 24.49 -0.04
CA ALA A 132 -9.56 23.27 -0.01
C ALA A 132 -10.23 23.06 1.36
N GLN A 133 -9.54 23.38 2.45
CA GLN A 133 -10.05 23.27 3.82
C GLN A 133 -11.23 24.21 4.12
N ARG A 134 -11.46 25.23 3.30
CA ARG A 134 -12.68 26.06 3.39
C ARG A 134 -13.92 25.35 2.83
N ILE A 135 -13.73 24.27 2.07
CA ILE A 135 -14.80 23.50 1.42
C ILE A 135 -15.16 22.28 2.26
N ALA A 136 -14.17 21.51 2.72
CA ALA A 136 -14.35 20.31 3.53
C ALA A 136 -13.11 20.05 4.39
N LEU A 137 -13.26 19.27 5.46
CA LEU A 137 -12.15 18.93 6.36
C LEU A 137 -11.90 17.42 6.46
N GLY A 138 -12.59 16.59 5.68
CA GLY A 138 -12.42 15.13 5.71
C GLY A 138 -13.42 14.43 6.63
N GLU A 139 -14.51 15.08 7.02
CA GLU A 139 -15.50 14.55 7.96
C GLU A 139 -16.01 13.16 7.56
N GLY A 140 -15.98 12.22 8.51
CA GLY A 140 -16.52 10.87 8.33
C GLY A 140 -15.64 9.92 7.51
N VAL A 141 -14.58 10.41 6.85
CA VAL A 141 -13.63 9.59 6.12
C VAL A 141 -12.66 8.92 7.08
N LYS A 142 -12.45 7.61 6.90
CA LYS A 142 -11.56 6.78 7.71
C LYS A 142 -10.23 6.57 7.00
N VAL A 143 -9.15 6.97 7.65
CA VAL A 143 -7.79 6.89 7.11
C VAL A 143 -6.95 5.97 7.99
N ALA A 144 -6.42 4.89 7.41
CA ALA A 144 -5.49 4.00 8.09
C ALA A 144 -4.03 4.38 7.78
N ILE A 145 -3.28 4.71 8.83
CA ILE A 145 -1.83 4.94 8.78
C ILE A 145 -1.15 3.61 9.11
N ILE A 146 -0.71 2.89 8.08
CA ILE A 146 -0.04 1.58 8.20
C ILE A 146 1.46 1.82 8.27
N ASP A 147 2.00 1.89 9.49
CA ASP A 147 3.33 2.46 9.77
C ASP A 147 3.93 1.95 11.12
N THR A 148 4.70 2.76 11.85
CA THR A 148 5.28 2.45 13.18
C THR A 148 4.31 2.63 14.35
N GLY A 149 3.04 2.91 14.07
CA GLY A 149 2.03 3.32 15.04
C GLY A 149 1.77 4.83 15.01
N VAL A 150 0.92 5.31 15.92
CA VAL A 150 0.70 6.76 16.11
C VAL A 150 0.65 7.08 17.60
N ASP A 151 1.34 8.13 18.04
CA ASP A 151 1.15 8.72 19.36
C ASP A 151 -0.24 9.36 19.44
N TYR A 152 -1.22 8.56 19.86
CA TYR A 152 -2.61 8.98 19.99
C TYR A 152 -2.84 9.99 21.12
N ASN A 153 -1.82 10.33 21.91
CA ASN A 153 -1.89 11.43 22.88
C ASN A 153 -1.41 12.76 22.29
N HIS A 154 -0.83 12.77 21.08
CA HIS A 154 -0.32 13.98 20.46
C HIS A 154 -1.45 14.97 20.16
N PRO A 155 -1.32 16.28 20.48
CA PRO A 155 -2.40 17.26 20.29
C PRO A 155 -2.89 17.42 18.83
N GLU A 156 -2.05 17.07 17.86
CA GLU A 156 -2.42 17.13 16.44
C GLU A 156 -3.45 16.06 16.05
N VAL A 157 -3.43 14.87 16.66
CA VAL A 157 -4.24 13.73 16.18
C VAL A 157 -5.11 13.08 17.26
N SER A 158 -4.91 13.42 18.53
CA SER A 158 -5.65 12.85 19.67
C SER A 158 -7.18 13.00 19.57
N GLY A 159 -7.67 14.08 18.95
CA GLY A 159 -9.10 14.32 18.72
C GLY A 159 -9.70 13.56 17.53
N SER A 160 -8.87 12.88 16.74
CA SER A 160 -9.26 12.27 15.45
C SER A 160 -9.43 10.75 15.54
N PHE A 161 -9.18 10.14 16.71
CA PHE A 161 -9.42 8.71 16.93
C PHE A 161 -10.87 8.43 17.31
N GLY A 162 -11.44 7.37 16.71
CA GLY A 162 -12.74 6.82 17.12
C GLY A 162 -12.64 5.92 18.37
N SER A 163 -13.67 5.09 18.58
CA SER A 163 -13.67 4.08 19.65
C SER A 163 -12.61 2.98 19.45
N VAL A 164 -12.22 2.74 18.19
CA VAL A 164 -11.12 1.86 17.82
C VAL A 164 -9.96 2.73 17.39
N ARG A 165 -8.84 2.66 18.12
CA ARG A 165 -7.63 3.41 17.77
C ARG A 165 -6.82 2.76 16.66
N GLY A 166 -6.75 1.42 16.68
CA GLY A 166 -5.81 0.71 15.84
C GLY A 166 -5.38 -0.65 16.39
N TYR A 167 -4.32 -1.21 15.81
CA TYR A 167 -3.73 -2.48 16.21
C TYR A 167 -2.21 -2.48 16.00
N ASP A 168 -1.49 -3.16 16.88
CA ASP A 168 -0.04 -3.41 16.77
C ASP A 168 0.20 -4.87 16.34
N PHE A 169 0.60 -5.06 15.09
CA PHE A 169 0.93 -6.36 14.52
C PHE A 169 2.32 -6.85 14.93
N VAL A 170 3.24 -5.95 15.27
CA VAL A 170 4.60 -6.27 15.73
C VAL A 170 4.53 -6.98 17.08
N ARG A 171 3.72 -6.45 18.00
CA ARG A 171 3.54 -7.00 19.36
C ARG A 171 2.28 -7.84 19.51
N ASN A 172 1.41 -7.83 18.52
CA ASN A 172 0.12 -8.53 18.49
C ASN A 172 -0.82 -8.12 19.65
N VAL A 173 -1.04 -6.82 19.79
CA VAL A 173 -1.90 -6.20 20.82
C VAL A 173 -2.73 -5.06 20.24
N SER A 174 -3.82 -4.66 20.91
CA SER A 174 -4.70 -3.58 20.47
C SER A 174 -4.22 -2.16 20.83
N ASP A 175 -2.93 -1.99 21.14
CA ASP A 175 -2.33 -0.70 21.50
C ASP A 175 -1.31 -0.28 20.43
N PRO A 176 -1.70 0.57 19.46
CA PRO A 176 -0.88 0.94 18.30
C PRO A 176 0.06 2.13 18.58
N MET A 177 0.52 2.26 19.83
CA MET A 177 1.39 3.36 20.23
C MET A 177 2.66 3.40 19.38
N ASP A 178 3.03 4.60 18.94
CA ASP A 178 4.26 4.84 18.18
C ASP A 178 5.46 4.96 19.11
N PHE A 179 6.47 4.13 18.88
CA PHE A 179 7.75 4.18 19.62
C PHE A 179 8.92 4.60 18.74
N ASN A 180 8.67 4.94 17.47
CA ASN A 180 9.65 5.44 16.52
C ASN A 180 9.46 6.94 16.23
N GLY A 181 8.22 7.37 16.03
CA GLY A 181 7.82 8.73 15.71
C GLY A 181 7.50 8.98 14.23
N HIS A 182 7.88 8.07 13.33
CA HIS A 182 7.61 8.20 11.89
C HIS A 182 6.11 8.16 11.57
N GLY A 183 5.37 7.17 12.07
CA GLY A 183 3.92 7.08 11.84
C GLY A 183 3.15 8.26 12.45
N THR A 184 3.60 8.79 13.59
CA THR A 184 3.08 10.05 14.15
C THR A 184 3.31 11.26 13.26
N HIS A 185 4.44 11.31 12.55
CA HIS A 185 4.76 12.36 11.58
C HIS A 185 3.88 12.28 10.34
N VAL A 186 3.74 11.07 9.79
CA VAL A 186 2.87 10.76 8.65
C VAL A 186 1.41 11.10 8.97
N ALA A 187 0.90 10.69 10.15
CA ALA A 187 -0.45 10.99 10.59
C ALA A 187 -0.70 12.49 10.73
N GLY A 188 0.29 13.24 11.23
CA GLY A 188 0.18 14.70 11.36
C GLY A 188 0.09 15.43 10.02
N ILE A 189 0.81 14.97 8.99
CA ILE A 189 0.77 15.57 7.64
C ILE A 189 -0.59 15.34 6.99
N ALA A 190 -1.15 14.13 7.14
CA ALA A 190 -2.44 13.83 6.54
C ALA A 190 -3.61 14.47 7.32
N LEU A 191 -3.58 14.39 8.65
CA LEU A 191 -4.79 14.49 9.50
C LEU A 191 -4.62 15.43 10.71
N GLY A 192 -3.42 15.99 10.93
CA GLY A 192 -3.13 16.84 12.07
C GLY A 192 -4.00 18.10 12.16
N ARG A 193 -4.45 18.45 13.36
CA ARG A 193 -5.32 19.61 13.63
C ARG A 193 -4.82 20.93 13.05
N ASN A 194 -3.51 21.18 13.08
CA ASN A 194 -2.91 22.40 12.57
C ASN A 194 -2.01 22.12 11.36
N TYR A 195 -1.36 20.94 11.33
CA TYR A 195 -0.37 20.58 10.31
C TYR A 195 -0.92 19.72 9.17
N GLY A 196 -2.14 19.20 9.34
CA GLY A 196 -2.75 18.26 8.41
C GLY A 196 -3.70 18.89 7.41
N ILE A 197 -4.07 18.07 6.42
CA ILE A 197 -4.95 18.42 5.31
C ILE A 197 -6.40 18.05 5.66
N ALA A 198 -6.68 16.79 5.97
CA ALA A 198 -8.00 16.27 6.33
C ALA A 198 -8.20 16.20 7.86
N ARG A 199 -8.33 17.37 8.46
CA ARG A 199 -8.29 17.59 9.92
C ARG A 199 -9.45 16.97 10.71
N ALA A 200 -10.54 16.62 10.03
CA ALA A 200 -11.76 16.06 10.63
C ALA A 200 -12.01 14.59 10.26
N SER A 201 -11.04 13.94 9.60
CA SER A 201 -11.09 12.50 9.33
C SER A 201 -10.81 11.66 10.57
N VAL A 202 -11.26 10.41 10.53
CA VAL A 202 -11.00 9.41 11.56
C VAL A 202 -9.66 8.73 11.29
N VAL A 203 -8.77 8.70 12.28
CA VAL A 203 -7.47 8.02 12.18
C VAL A 203 -7.58 6.60 12.70
N TYR A 204 -7.03 5.65 11.96
CA TYR A 204 -6.62 4.35 12.48
C TYR A 204 -5.10 4.21 12.45
N ALA A 205 -4.52 3.90 13.59
CA ALA A 205 -3.09 3.63 13.73
C ALA A 205 -2.81 2.14 13.57
N VAL A 206 -2.14 1.74 12.51
CA VAL A 206 -1.87 0.32 12.21
C VAL A 206 -0.38 0.09 12.26
N ARG A 207 0.12 -0.39 13.39
CA ARG A 207 1.55 -0.58 13.60
C ARG A 207 2.02 -1.91 13.02
N VAL A 208 2.81 -1.83 11.95
CA VAL A 208 3.43 -2.97 11.25
C VAL A 208 4.96 -2.88 11.22
N LEU A 209 5.51 -1.72 11.61
CA LEU A 209 6.94 -1.48 11.74
C LEU A 209 7.32 -1.30 13.23
N ASP A 210 8.48 -1.83 13.59
CA ASP A 210 9.03 -1.77 14.95
C ASP A 210 9.70 -0.42 15.25
N GLU A 211 10.33 -0.32 16.42
CA GLU A 211 11.05 0.87 16.88
C GLU A 211 12.21 1.28 15.95
N ALA A 212 12.79 0.32 15.22
CA ALA A 212 13.83 0.57 14.24
C ALA A 212 13.26 0.92 12.85
N GLY A 213 11.94 0.98 12.70
CA GLY A 213 11.27 1.23 11.43
C GLY A 213 11.30 0.02 10.50
N MET A 214 11.43 -1.19 11.05
CA MET A 214 11.53 -2.44 10.30
C MET A 214 10.31 -3.33 10.56
N GLY A 215 9.86 -4.06 9.55
CA GLY A 215 8.72 -4.97 9.68
C GLY A 215 8.72 -6.06 8.61
N SER A 216 7.71 -6.92 8.68
CA SER A 216 7.49 -7.98 7.69
C SER A 216 6.41 -7.57 6.68
N GLU A 217 6.53 -8.08 5.46
CA GLU A 217 5.46 -7.98 4.48
C GLU A 217 4.17 -8.62 4.99
N ALA A 218 4.26 -9.75 5.70
CA ALA A 218 3.11 -10.42 6.30
C ALA A 218 2.36 -9.53 7.30
N ASP A 219 3.07 -8.76 8.14
CA ASP A 219 2.46 -7.79 9.05
C ASP A 219 1.84 -6.62 8.30
N THR A 220 2.47 -6.18 7.22
CA THR A 220 1.92 -5.13 6.35
C THR A 220 0.60 -5.56 5.70
N ILE A 221 0.56 -6.76 5.12
CA ILE A 221 -0.68 -7.35 4.54
C ILE A 221 -1.72 -7.56 5.65
N ALA A 222 -1.33 -7.98 6.85
CA ALA A 222 -2.25 -8.11 7.98
C ALA A 222 -2.83 -6.75 8.42
N GLY A 223 -2.02 -5.69 8.38
CA GLY A 223 -2.45 -4.32 8.62
C GLY A 223 -3.46 -3.84 7.59
N MET A 224 -3.23 -4.15 6.32
CA MET A 224 -4.19 -3.89 5.23
C MET A 224 -5.49 -4.69 5.42
N ASP A 225 -5.42 -5.95 5.84
CA ASP A 225 -6.58 -6.81 6.11
C ASP A 225 -7.39 -6.30 7.31
N TRP A 226 -6.72 -5.68 8.27
CA TRP A 226 -7.37 -5.04 9.40
C TRP A 226 -8.03 -3.72 8.99
N ALA A 227 -7.40 -2.93 8.13
CA ALA A 227 -7.97 -1.70 7.59
C ALA A 227 -9.26 -1.97 6.79
N ASP A 228 -9.30 -3.04 5.98
CA ASP A 228 -10.53 -3.52 5.32
C ASP A 228 -11.65 -3.78 6.33
N LYS A 229 -11.35 -4.50 7.42
CA LYS A 229 -12.34 -4.81 8.47
C LYS A 229 -12.85 -3.59 9.23
N GLN A 230 -12.13 -2.47 9.20
CA GLN A 230 -12.58 -1.21 9.78
C GLN A 230 -13.30 -0.31 8.76
N ASP A 231 -13.50 -0.80 7.54
CA ASP A 231 -13.98 -0.07 6.37
C ASP A 231 -13.17 1.21 6.15
N ALA A 232 -11.83 1.10 6.12
CA ALA A 232 -10.98 2.24 5.81
C ALA A 232 -11.19 2.70 4.36
N ASP A 233 -11.40 4.00 4.17
CA ASP A 233 -11.60 4.61 2.85
C ASP A 233 -10.25 4.87 2.16
N VAL A 234 -9.22 5.21 2.95
CA VAL A 234 -7.87 5.48 2.46
C VAL A 234 -6.85 4.76 3.34
N VAL A 235 -5.85 4.11 2.73
CA VAL A 235 -4.69 3.54 3.42
C VAL A 235 -3.42 4.24 2.96
N ASN A 236 -2.57 4.62 3.92
CA ASN A 236 -1.27 5.22 3.66
C ASN A 236 -0.15 4.24 4.02
N LEU A 237 0.72 3.97 3.04
CA LEU A 237 1.85 3.05 3.12
C LEU A 237 3.16 3.84 2.88
N SER A 238 3.59 4.59 3.90
CA SER A 238 4.86 5.34 3.91
C SER A 238 6.06 4.42 4.23
N LEU A 239 6.06 3.25 3.60
CA LEU A 239 6.97 2.14 3.82
C LEU A 239 7.23 1.42 2.49
N GLY A 240 8.18 0.49 2.46
CA GLY A 240 8.25 -0.43 1.33
C GLY A 240 9.44 -1.38 1.33
N SER A 241 9.60 -2.05 0.19
CA SER A 241 10.65 -3.02 -0.09
C SER A 241 11.02 -2.99 -1.57
N PRO A 242 12.29 -3.27 -1.97
CA PRO A 242 12.66 -3.33 -3.38
C PRO A 242 12.15 -4.59 -4.12
N TYR A 243 11.44 -5.49 -3.43
CA TYR A 243 10.99 -6.77 -3.96
C TYR A 243 9.46 -6.83 -4.07
N ALA A 244 8.97 -7.29 -5.22
CA ALA A 244 7.55 -7.53 -5.46
C ALA A 244 7.07 -8.81 -4.77
N SER A 245 5.78 -8.88 -4.47
CA SER A 245 5.10 -10.04 -3.88
C SER A 245 3.69 -10.18 -4.43
N ALA A 246 3.31 -11.40 -4.80
CA ALA A 246 1.99 -11.67 -5.37
C ALA A 246 0.89 -11.52 -4.30
N ALA A 247 1.19 -11.85 -3.03
CA ALA A 247 0.23 -11.69 -1.95
C ALA A 247 -0.08 -10.22 -1.66
N LEU A 248 0.94 -9.35 -1.69
CA LEU A 248 0.77 -7.92 -1.50
C LEU A 248 0.03 -7.28 -2.69
N GLU A 249 0.37 -7.66 -3.91
CA GLU A 249 -0.32 -7.20 -5.13
C GLU A 249 -1.81 -7.61 -5.13
N ASP A 250 -2.12 -8.87 -4.84
CA ASP A 250 -3.50 -9.37 -4.70
C ASP A 250 -4.26 -8.60 -3.62
N MET A 251 -3.58 -8.21 -2.52
CA MET A 251 -4.19 -7.39 -1.47
C MET A 251 -4.50 -5.97 -1.92
N CYS A 252 -3.58 -5.33 -2.65
CA CYS A 252 -3.81 -4.01 -3.23
C CYS A 252 -5.02 -4.03 -4.18
N TYR A 253 -5.10 -5.01 -5.08
CA TYR A 253 -6.26 -5.15 -5.96
C TYR A 253 -7.55 -5.44 -5.20
N TYR A 254 -7.52 -6.24 -4.14
CA TYR A 254 -8.70 -6.51 -3.32
C TYR A 254 -9.26 -5.23 -2.69
N LEU A 255 -8.41 -4.43 -2.03
CA LEU A 255 -8.81 -3.18 -1.39
C LEU A 255 -9.34 -2.15 -2.40
N ALA A 256 -8.63 -1.98 -3.52
CA ALA A 256 -9.06 -1.07 -4.58
C ALA A 256 -10.42 -1.46 -5.17
N ASN A 257 -10.67 -2.75 -5.40
CA ASN A 257 -11.97 -3.24 -5.88
C ASN A 257 -13.11 -3.04 -4.86
N LYS A 258 -12.77 -2.87 -3.57
CA LYS A 258 -13.72 -2.49 -2.51
C LYS A 258 -13.97 -0.98 -2.43
N GLY A 259 -13.18 -0.18 -3.16
CA GLY A 259 -13.26 1.28 -3.16
C GLY A 259 -12.27 1.95 -2.20
N THR A 260 -11.40 1.20 -1.53
CA THR A 260 -10.35 1.76 -0.68
C THR A 260 -9.21 2.32 -1.54
N LEU A 261 -8.87 3.58 -1.33
CA LEU A 261 -7.73 4.23 -1.99
C LEU A 261 -6.42 3.84 -1.31
N ILE A 262 -5.39 3.53 -2.10
CA ILE A 262 -4.10 3.05 -1.60
C ILE A 262 -3.03 4.03 -2.03
N VAL A 263 -2.39 4.68 -1.06
CA VAL A 263 -1.33 5.67 -1.30
C VAL A 263 -0.02 5.14 -0.75
N ALA A 264 1.04 5.12 -1.56
CA ALA A 264 2.33 4.58 -1.18
C ALA A 264 3.50 5.48 -1.58
N ALA A 265 4.54 5.48 -0.76
CA ALA A 265 5.76 6.24 -1.01
C ALA A 265 6.60 5.59 -2.13
N ALA A 266 7.03 6.38 -3.12
CA ALA A 266 7.83 5.90 -4.26
C ALA A 266 9.24 5.38 -3.88
N GLY A 267 9.75 5.76 -2.70
CA GLY A 267 11.04 5.33 -2.16
C GLY A 267 12.13 6.41 -2.23
N ASN A 268 13.19 6.22 -1.46
CA ASN A 268 14.21 7.26 -1.18
C ASN A 268 15.64 6.86 -1.62
N SER A 269 15.78 6.10 -2.71
CA SER A 269 17.07 5.62 -3.26
C SER A 269 17.52 6.37 -4.52
N GLY A 270 16.77 7.39 -4.95
CA GLY A 270 16.99 8.16 -6.18
C GLY A 270 16.49 7.47 -7.46
N PHE A 271 16.47 6.14 -7.50
CA PHE A 271 15.98 5.38 -8.64
C PHE A 271 15.51 3.97 -8.24
N GLY A 272 14.53 3.46 -8.98
CA GLY A 272 14.14 2.07 -8.96
C GLY A 272 12.85 1.80 -8.17
N PRO A 273 12.40 0.54 -8.17
CA PRO A 273 11.12 0.19 -7.58
C PRO A 273 11.17 0.21 -6.05
N ASN A 274 10.08 0.67 -5.44
CA ASN A 274 9.75 0.45 -4.04
C ASN A 274 8.30 -0.06 -3.96
N TYR A 275 8.09 -1.30 -3.56
CA TYR A 275 6.76 -1.88 -3.43
C TYR A 275 6.16 -1.53 -2.07
N PRO A 276 4.85 -1.18 -2.00
CA PRO A 276 3.85 -1.40 -3.06
C PRO A 276 3.71 -0.29 -4.12
N ALA A 277 4.34 0.88 -3.97
CA ALA A 277 4.21 1.97 -4.95
C ALA A 277 4.59 1.54 -6.39
N ALA A 278 5.62 0.71 -6.53
CA ALA A 278 6.09 0.18 -7.81
C ALA A 278 5.15 -0.83 -8.49
N PHE A 279 4.02 -1.21 -7.88
CA PHE A 279 2.98 -1.94 -8.61
C PHE A 279 2.25 -1.04 -9.63
N GLY A 280 2.25 0.29 -9.41
CA GLY A 280 1.35 1.20 -10.12
C GLY A 280 -0.11 0.85 -9.84
N GLU A 281 -1.00 1.17 -10.78
CA GLU A 281 -2.45 0.93 -10.65
C GLU A 281 -2.78 -0.47 -10.09
N PRO A 282 -3.43 -0.55 -8.91
CA PRO A 282 -4.29 0.47 -8.32
C PRO A 282 -3.65 1.27 -7.16
N VAL A 283 -2.35 1.15 -6.95
CA VAL A 283 -1.61 1.89 -5.92
C VAL A 283 -1.21 3.25 -6.48
N ILE A 284 -1.53 4.32 -5.74
CA ILE A 284 -1.10 5.68 -6.04
C ILE A 284 0.33 5.86 -5.51
N ALA A 285 1.31 5.90 -6.42
CA ALA A 285 2.71 6.08 -6.11
C ALA A 285 3.08 7.57 -6.05
N VAL A 286 3.66 7.98 -4.92
CA VAL A 286 3.91 9.40 -4.63
C VAL A 286 5.41 9.71 -4.59
N ALA A 287 5.85 10.56 -5.50
CA ALA A 287 7.19 11.14 -5.55
C ALA A 287 7.27 12.43 -4.69
N ALA A 288 8.49 12.83 -4.32
CA ALA A 288 8.74 13.97 -3.44
C ALA A 288 9.36 15.16 -4.17
N VAL A 289 8.83 16.34 -3.90
CA VAL A 289 9.41 17.63 -4.33
C VAL A 289 9.80 18.52 -3.16
N ASP A 290 10.67 19.50 -3.43
CA ASP A 290 11.04 20.57 -2.50
C ASP A 290 10.14 21.81 -2.62
N GLU A 291 10.40 22.82 -1.79
CA GLU A 291 9.66 24.10 -1.76
C GLU A 291 9.80 24.94 -3.05
N GLN A 292 10.70 24.55 -3.95
CA GLN A 292 10.83 25.15 -5.28
C GLN A 292 10.20 24.28 -6.37
N ASN A 293 9.40 23.27 -5.98
CA ASN A 293 8.78 22.28 -6.85
C ASN A 293 9.77 21.47 -7.69
N ARG A 294 11.02 21.37 -7.23
CA ARG A 294 12.03 20.53 -7.88
C ARG A 294 11.97 19.12 -7.30
N HIS A 295 12.18 18.13 -8.16
CA HIS A 295 12.34 16.73 -7.75
C HIS A 295 13.40 16.60 -6.65
N ALA A 296 13.04 15.96 -5.54
CA ALA A 296 14.00 15.67 -4.50
C ALA A 296 14.98 14.60 -4.98
N GLY A 297 16.28 14.86 -4.92
CA GLY A 297 17.29 13.92 -5.46
C GLY A 297 17.30 12.52 -4.82
N PHE A 298 16.70 12.35 -3.64
CA PHE A 298 16.50 11.03 -3.03
C PHE A 298 15.24 10.32 -3.55
N SER A 299 14.25 11.04 -4.08
CA SER A 299 12.98 10.45 -4.51
C SER A 299 13.22 9.53 -5.70
N ASN A 300 12.72 8.31 -5.61
CA ASN A 300 12.88 7.34 -6.68
C ASN A 300 12.21 7.81 -7.97
N VAL A 301 12.98 7.80 -9.05
CA VAL A 301 12.46 7.86 -10.41
C VAL A 301 12.07 6.45 -10.85
N TYR A 302 10.81 6.27 -11.23
CA TYR A 302 10.28 4.97 -11.68
C TYR A 302 9.01 5.14 -12.51
N GLU A 303 8.76 4.22 -13.46
CA GLU A 303 7.69 4.32 -14.47
C GLU A 303 6.26 4.31 -13.92
N THR A 304 6.11 3.98 -12.63
CA THR A 304 4.82 3.90 -11.95
C THR A 304 4.51 5.11 -11.07
N ASN A 305 5.35 6.15 -11.05
CA ASN A 305 5.05 7.37 -10.29
C ASN A 305 3.80 8.05 -10.87
N ASP A 306 2.78 8.25 -10.03
CA ASP A 306 1.49 8.83 -10.45
C ASP A 306 1.42 10.33 -10.18
N ILE A 307 2.03 10.79 -9.08
CA ILE A 307 1.94 12.19 -8.64
C ILE A 307 3.15 12.60 -7.80
N SER A 308 3.45 13.90 -7.78
CA SER A 308 4.41 14.53 -6.87
C SER A 308 3.74 15.33 -5.77
N ALA A 309 4.30 15.27 -4.56
CA ALA A 309 3.85 16.07 -3.44
C ALA A 309 5.02 16.56 -2.56
N PRO A 310 4.81 17.58 -1.72
CA PRO A 310 5.82 18.10 -0.81
C PRO A 310 6.44 17.00 0.07
N GLY A 311 7.76 16.79 -0.04
CA GLY A 311 8.47 15.74 0.69
C GLY A 311 9.81 16.15 1.27
N VAL A 312 10.22 17.42 1.16
CA VAL A 312 11.48 17.93 1.71
C VAL A 312 11.20 18.92 2.82
N ASP A 313 11.84 18.74 3.98
CA ASP A 313 11.74 19.70 5.09
C ASP A 313 10.29 19.95 5.55
N ILE A 314 9.56 18.85 5.71
CA ILE A 314 8.16 18.84 6.14
C ILE A 314 8.10 18.79 7.66
N VAL A 315 7.58 19.86 8.25
CA VAL A 315 7.33 19.92 9.70
C VAL A 315 5.99 19.24 9.99
N SER A 316 5.98 18.31 10.94
CA SER A 316 4.76 17.64 11.42
C SER A 316 4.93 17.18 12.86
N SER A 317 3.86 16.59 13.44
CA SER A 317 3.90 15.96 14.75
C SER A 317 4.99 14.89 14.82
N TYR A 318 5.56 14.71 16.00
CA TYR A 318 6.55 13.68 16.28
C TYR A 318 6.45 13.33 17.76
N ASN A 319 6.92 12.16 18.16
CA ASN A 319 6.86 11.78 19.57
C ASN A 319 7.51 12.86 20.46
N GLY A 320 6.74 13.40 21.41
CA GLY A 320 7.18 14.47 22.30
C GLY A 320 7.18 15.89 21.71
N GLY A 321 6.65 16.11 20.50
CA GLY A 321 6.51 17.45 19.91
C GLY A 321 6.42 17.46 18.39
N TYR A 322 7.36 18.13 17.73
CA TYR A 322 7.33 18.31 16.28
C TYR A 322 8.74 18.09 15.71
N ALA A 323 8.82 17.65 14.45
CA ALA A 323 10.09 17.47 13.74
C ALA A 323 9.96 17.84 12.26
N SER A 324 11.06 18.29 11.64
CA SER A 324 11.20 18.42 10.19
C SER A 324 11.83 17.16 9.61
N LEU A 325 11.12 16.46 8.72
CA LEU A 325 11.60 15.26 8.03
C LEU A 325 11.54 15.43 6.52
N SER A 326 12.43 14.74 5.82
CA SER A 326 12.45 14.64 4.35
C SER A 326 12.38 13.19 3.89
N GLY A 327 11.50 12.91 2.92
CA GLY A 327 11.30 11.60 2.30
C GLY A 327 10.02 11.55 1.46
N THR A 328 9.92 10.58 0.55
CA THR A 328 8.64 10.23 -0.11
C THR A 328 7.58 9.78 0.90
N SER A 329 8.00 9.28 2.07
CA SER A 329 7.15 9.05 3.24
C SER A 329 6.44 10.29 3.77
N MET A 330 6.97 11.49 3.54
CA MET A 330 6.33 12.76 3.88
C MET A 330 5.47 13.27 2.71
N ALA A 331 5.78 12.91 1.46
CA ALA A 331 4.97 13.24 0.29
C ALA A 331 3.65 12.45 0.25
N ALA A 332 3.71 11.12 0.45
CA ALA A 332 2.55 10.24 0.46
C ALA A 332 1.38 10.72 1.36
N PRO A 333 1.59 11.14 2.62
CA PRO A 333 0.49 11.61 3.46
C PRO A 333 -0.14 12.93 3.00
N HIS A 334 0.54 13.74 2.16
CA HIS A 334 -0.13 14.88 1.53
C HIS A 334 -1.22 14.42 0.57
N VAL A 335 -0.93 13.42 -0.26
CA VAL A 335 -1.90 12.80 -1.17
C VAL A 335 -3.01 12.11 -0.37
N THR A 336 -2.66 11.33 0.66
CA THR A 336 -3.63 10.68 1.56
C THR A 336 -4.63 11.67 2.16
N GLY A 337 -4.14 12.75 2.78
CA GLY A 337 -4.99 13.78 3.38
C GLY A 337 -5.84 14.51 2.34
N SER A 338 -5.31 14.73 1.14
CA SER A 338 -6.04 15.39 0.05
C SER A 338 -7.18 14.53 -0.48
N LEU A 339 -6.94 13.24 -0.69
CA LEU A 339 -7.98 12.29 -1.09
C LEU A 339 -9.05 12.18 -0.02
N ALA A 340 -8.69 12.13 1.26
CA ALA A 340 -9.66 12.09 2.36
C ALA A 340 -10.51 13.35 2.44
N LEU A 341 -9.91 14.53 2.29
CA LEU A 341 -10.62 15.81 2.26
C LEU A 341 -11.64 15.83 1.10
N VAL A 342 -11.19 15.50 -0.11
CA VAL A 342 -12.03 15.56 -1.32
C VAL A 342 -13.12 14.48 -1.28
N LEU A 343 -12.83 13.29 -0.74
CA LEU A 343 -13.81 12.22 -0.57
C LEU A 343 -14.96 12.65 0.35
N SER A 344 -14.68 13.37 1.44
CA SER A 344 -15.74 13.88 2.34
C SER A 344 -16.68 14.89 1.65
N ALA A 345 -16.18 15.63 0.66
CA ALA A 345 -16.97 16.55 -0.15
C ALA A 345 -17.77 15.83 -1.26
N LEU A 346 -17.27 14.69 -1.75
CA LEU A 346 -17.90 13.87 -2.78
C LEU A 346 -18.99 12.98 -2.19
N LYS A 347 -20.25 13.33 -2.47
CA LYS A 347 -21.40 12.45 -2.17
C LYS A 347 -21.53 11.24 -3.11
N SER A 348 -20.50 10.90 -3.90
CA SER A 348 -20.52 9.79 -4.88
C SER A 348 -19.13 9.22 -5.12
N ASN A 349 -19.06 7.90 -5.37
CA ASN A 349 -17.83 7.16 -5.64
C ASN A 349 -17.28 7.45 -7.06
N ARG A 350 -16.56 8.56 -7.21
CA ARG A 350 -15.88 8.95 -8.47
C ARG A 350 -14.44 8.46 -8.45
N ASP A 351 -13.86 8.29 -9.63
CA ASP A 351 -12.44 8.00 -9.81
C ASP A 351 -11.59 9.20 -9.33
N LEU A 352 -11.20 9.13 -8.05
CA LEU A 352 -10.41 10.16 -7.38
C LEU A 352 -8.95 10.18 -7.82
N GLY A 353 -8.43 9.05 -8.31
CA GLY A 353 -7.09 8.98 -8.90
C GLY A 353 -7.02 9.78 -10.20
N ALA A 354 -7.98 9.56 -11.10
CA ALA A 354 -8.09 10.35 -12.32
C ALA A 354 -8.28 11.85 -12.04
N LEU A 355 -9.15 12.21 -11.08
CA LEU A 355 -9.32 13.62 -10.70
C LEU A 355 -8.01 14.24 -10.18
N MET A 356 -7.26 13.49 -9.38
CA MET A 356 -5.98 13.94 -8.85
C MET A 356 -4.97 14.18 -9.98
N GLU A 357 -4.84 13.25 -10.94
CA GLU A 357 -3.96 13.43 -12.10
C GLU A 357 -4.41 14.60 -13.00
N ASP A 358 -5.70 14.70 -13.31
CA ASP A 358 -6.26 15.74 -14.20
C ASP A 358 -6.13 17.16 -13.64
N THR A 359 -6.06 17.30 -12.32
CA THR A 359 -5.95 18.59 -11.64
C THR A 359 -4.53 18.92 -11.20
N ALA A 360 -3.59 17.99 -11.35
CA ALA A 360 -2.19 18.21 -11.01
C ALA A 360 -1.63 19.41 -11.77
N GLN A 361 -0.81 20.21 -11.10
CA GLN A 361 -0.04 21.24 -11.76
C GLN A 361 1.14 20.57 -12.48
N ASN A 362 1.15 20.69 -13.81
CA ASN A 362 2.25 20.19 -14.61
C ASN A 362 3.58 20.84 -14.17
N LEU A 363 4.57 20.00 -13.86
CA LEU A 363 5.95 20.39 -13.50
C LEU A 363 6.96 20.14 -14.63
N GLU A 364 6.49 19.76 -15.82
CA GLU A 364 7.33 19.49 -17.00
C GLU A 364 8.16 20.72 -17.42
N GLU A 365 9.45 20.50 -17.65
CA GLU A 365 10.36 21.37 -18.42
C GLU A 365 10.95 20.58 -19.62
N GLY A 366 10.13 19.81 -20.35
CA GLY A 366 10.43 19.33 -21.71
C GLY A 366 10.76 17.85 -21.91
N SER A 367 9.96 17.21 -22.78
CA SER A 367 10.16 15.96 -23.56
C SER A 367 10.96 14.78 -22.92
N PHE A 368 10.31 14.07 -21.97
CA PHE A 368 10.49 12.67 -21.45
C PHE A 368 11.91 12.14 -21.13
N PRO A 369 12.17 11.57 -19.92
CA PRO A 369 11.31 10.68 -19.10
C PRO A 369 10.73 11.33 -17.82
N GLU A 370 10.10 12.50 -17.93
CA GLU A 370 9.63 13.32 -16.81
C GLU A 370 8.46 12.72 -16.02
N ARG A 371 7.62 11.87 -16.64
CA ARG A 371 6.53 11.18 -15.94
C ARG A 371 7.04 10.19 -14.90
N ASP A 372 8.20 9.56 -15.15
CA ASP A 372 8.85 8.68 -14.16
C ASP A 372 9.36 9.49 -12.96
N VAL A 373 9.54 10.81 -13.11
CA VAL A 373 10.04 11.73 -12.07
C VAL A 373 8.86 12.30 -11.29
N TYR A 374 7.95 12.98 -11.98
CA TYR A 374 6.90 13.78 -11.36
C TYR A 374 5.50 13.15 -11.39
N GLY A 375 5.30 12.05 -12.13
CA GLY A 375 3.97 11.55 -12.45
C GLY A 375 3.18 12.57 -13.26
N ALA A 376 1.94 12.86 -12.86
CA ALA A 376 1.10 13.90 -13.45
C ALA A 376 1.54 15.34 -13.07
N GLY A 377 2.49 15.50 -12.14
CA GLY A 377 2.96 16.80 -11.65
C GLY A 377 2.68 17.00 -10.16
N LEU A 378 2.65 18.26 -9.73
CA LEU A 378 2.39 18.64 -8.34
C LEU A 378 0.91 18.44 -7.99
N LEU A 379 0.64 17.77 -6.88
CA LEU A 379 -0.68 17.68 -6.26
C LEU A 379 -1.31 19.07 -6.03
N ARG A 380 -2.56 19.25 -6.47
CA ARG A 380 -3.33 20.50 -6.28
C ARG A 380 -4.70 20.25 -5.67
N VAL A 381 -4.75 20.33 -4.34
CA VAL A 381 -5.93 19.99 -3.53
C VAL A 381 -7.05 21.02 -3.73
N ASP A 382 -6.69 22.28 -3.91
CA ASP A 382 -7.63 23.35 -4.22
C ASP A 382 -8.38 23.10 -5.53
N LEU A 383 -7.67 22.63 -6.55
CA LEU A 383 -8.24 22.30 -7.86
C LEU A 383 -9.13 21.06 -7.78
N MET A 384 -8.70 20.02 -7.06
CA MET A 384 -9.53 18.84 -6.78
C MET A 384 -10.84 19.24 -6.07
N ALA A 385 -10.75 19.97 -4.96
CA ALA A 385 -11.92 20.38 -4.19
C ALA A 385 -12.87 21.28 -4.98
N LYS A 386 -12.33 22.20 -5.79
CA LYS A 386 -13.12 23.06 -6.68
C LYS A 386 -13.85 22.24 -7.76
N ALA A 387 -13.18 21.28 -8.39
CA ALA A 387 -13.79 20.42 -9.40
C ALA A 387 -14.98 19.61 -8.85
N VAL A 388 -14.89 19.18 -7.58
CA VAL A 388 -16.00 18.53 -6.87
C VAL A 388 -17.20 19.47 -6.71
N VAL A 389 -16.96 20.71 -6.23
CA VAL A 389 -18.04 21.70 -6.00
C VAL A 389 -18.69 22.16 -7.30
N GLU A 390 -17.92 22.38 -8.35
CA GLU A 390 -18.42 22.91 -9.63
C GLU A 390 -19.16 21.87 -10.49
N ASN A 391 -19.28 20.61 -10.03
CA ASN A 391 -19.83 19.49 -10.81
C ASN A 391 -19.18 19.35 -12.21
N ARG A 392 -17.94 19.83 -12.38
CA ARG A 392 -17.28 19.96 -13.69
C ARG A 392 -16.69 18.67 -14.26
N MET A 393 -16.98 17.52 -13.65
CA MET A 393 -16.76 16.24 -14.31
C MET A 393 -17.88 16.03 -15.33
N LYS A 394 -17.70 16.55 -16.55
CA LYS A 394 -18.36 15.95 -17.70
C LYS A 394 -17.97 14.48 -17.67
N SER A 395 -18.93 13.57 -17.48
CA SER A 395 -18.70 12.15 -17.73
C SER A 395 -18.13 12.01 -19.15
N PRO A 396 -17.00 11.33 -19.27
CA PRO A 396 -17.04 10.06 -19.97
C PRO A 396 -16.55 8.97 -19.04
N PHE A 397 -17.18 7.81 -19.14
CA PHE A 397 -16.48 6.55 -18.91
C PHE A 397 -15.17 6.57 -19.71
N HIS A 398 -14.07 6.99 -19.08
CA HIS A 398 -12.75 6.49 -19.40
C HIS A 398 -12.52 5.34 -18.43
N SER A 399 -13.15 4.21 -18.71
CA SER A 399 -12.53 2.95 -18.33
C SER A 399 -11.15 2.98 -18.96
N TYR A 400 -10.09 3.14 -18.17
CA TYR A 400 -8.75 2.81 -18.65
C TYR A 400 -8.82 1.36 -19.12
N GLY A 401 -8.87 1.20 -20.44
CA GLY A 401 -8.74 -0.08 -21.10
C GLY A 401 -7.31 -0.57 -20.94
N ARG A 402 -6.95 -1.08 -19.77
CA ARG A 402 -5.86 -2.03 -19.59
C ARG A 402 -6.48 -3.38 -19.26
N LYS A 403 -5.99 -4.42 -19.92
CA LYS A 403 -6.51 -5.79 -19.84
C LYS A 403 -6.63 -6.23 -18.38
N VAL A 404 -7.85 -6.22 -17.85
CA VAL A 404 -8.18 -6.98 -16.65
C VAL A 404 -8.12 -8.46 -17.03
N VAL A 405 -7.02 -9.12 -16.70
CA VAL A 405 -6.99 -10.58 -16.65
C VAL A 405 -7.74 -10.95 -15.37
N ASN A 406 -8.99 -11.36 -15.51
CA ASN A 406 -9.79 -11.83 -14.39
C ASN A 406 -9.25 -13.20 -13.94
N VAL A 407 -8.31 -13.21 -12.99
CA VAL A 407 -7.60 -14.44 -12.56
C VAL A 407 -8.50 -15.39 -11.75
N LEU A 408 -9.73 -15.01 -11.38
CA LEU A 408 -10.52 -15.83 -10.45
C LEU A 408 -11.55 -16.78 -11.07
N LYS A 409 -11.79 -16.81 -12.39
CA LYS A 409 -12.73 -17.79 -12.99
C LYS A 409 -12.41 -18.36 -14.37
N GLY A 410 -11.25 -18.07 -14.98
CA GLY A 410 -10.89 -18.72 -16.26
C GLY A 410 -11.82 -18.41 -17.43
N GLU A 411 -12.57 -17.31 -17.37
CA GLU A 411 -13.45 -16.83 -18.45
C GLU A 411 -12.94 -15.49 -18.98
N VAL A 412 -12.79 -15.39 -20.30
CA VAL A 412 -12.49 -14.14 -21.00
C VAL A 412 -13.82 -13.47 -21.30
N VAL A 413 -14.18 -12.45 -20.51
CA VAL A 413 -15.36 -11.62 -20.81
C VAL A 413 -14.90 -10.41 -21.61
N ASN A 414 -15.32 -10.35 -22.87
CA ASN A 414 -15.08 -9.18 -23.72
C ASN A 414 -16.26 -8.20 -23.54
N VAL A 415 -16.17 -7.31 -22.57
CA VAL A 415 -17.24 -6.33 -22.29
C VAL A 415 -17.05 -5.12 -23.18
N LEU A 416 -17.50 -5.20 -24.44
CA LEU A 416 -17.59 -4.03 -25.30
C LEU A 416 -19.00 -3.67 -25.75
N LYS A 417 -20.04 -4.47 -25.46
CA LYS A 417 -21.41 -4.15 -25.93
C LYS A 417 -22.58 -4.58 -25.05
N GLY A 418 -22.39 -4.92 -23.77
CA GLY A 418 -23.53 -5.20 -22.89
C GLY A 418 -24.45 -6.36 -23.33
N GLU A 419 -23.94 -7.29 -24.14
CA GLU A 419 -24.65 -8.52 -24.49
C GLU A 419 -23.95 -9.71 -23.83
N VAL A 420 -24.70 -10.47 -23.04
CA VAL A 420 -24.30 -11.80 -22.58
C VAL A 420 -24.48 -12.76 -23.75
N VAL A 421 -23.41 -13.09 -24.46
CA VAL A 421 -23.45 -14.14 -25.48
C VAL A 421 -23.13 -15.48 -24.81
N ASN A 422 -24.18 -16.27 -24.54
CA ASN A 422 -24.02 -17.70 -24.28
C ASN A 422 -23.58 -18.38 -25.57
N VAL A 423 -22.31 -18.77 -25.69
CA VAL A 423 -21.87 -19.66 -26.77
C VAL A 423 -22.00 -21.10 -26.30
N LEU A 424 -23.21 -21.64 -26.46
CA LEU A 424 -23.43 -23.08 -26.54
C LEU A 424 -22.96 -23.58 -27.92
N LYS A 425 -22.23 -24.71 -27.88
CA LYS A 425 -22.04 -25.75 -28.91
C LYS A 425 -22.44 -25.43 -30.36
N GLU A 426 -21.47 -25.58 -31.28
CA GLU A 426 -21.49 -26.43 -32.49
C GLU A 426 -20.62 -25.82 -33.60
N VAL A 427 -19.58 -26.56 -34.02
CA VAL A 427 -19.04 -26.73 -35.40
C VAL A 427 -18.03 -27.89 -35.27
N LEU A 428 -18.41 -29.17 -35.36
CA LEU A 428 -18.61 -29.96 -36.58
C LEU A 428 -17.57 -29.69 -37.70
N TRP A 429 -16.56 -30.56 -37.72
CA TRP A 429 -15.84 -31.18 -38.86
C TRP A 429 -15.77 -30.39 -40.20
N GLY A 430 -14.55 -30.25 -40.73
CA GLY A 430 -14.34 -30.03 -42.16
C GLY A 430 -12.95 -29.50 -42.52
N GLU A 431 -12.09 -30.43 -42.96
CA GLU A 431 -10.83 -30.32 -43.75
C GLU A 431 -9.63 -29.53 -43.20
#